data_AF-A0A7U9XGP7-F1
#
_entry.id   AF-A0A7U9XGP7-F1
#
_cell.length_a   1.000
_cell.length_b   1.000
_cell.length_c   1.000
_cell.angle_alpha   90.00
_cell.angle_beta   90.00
_cell.angle_gamma   90.00
#
_symmetry.space_group_name_H-M   'P 1'
#
loop_
_entity.id
_entity.type
_entity.pdbx_description
1 polymer ?
#
loop_
_entity_poly.entity_id
_entity_poly.type
_entity_poly.pdbx_seq_one_letter_code
_entity_poly.pdbx_strand_id
1 'polypeptide(L)' 'MSKKNIYDTALYLRLSKDDADIDGSKKTESNSISSQRDLLRAYVQSHEDLRLFDIYIDDGYSGANFVEVR' A
#
# COMPACT_ATOMS: atom_id res chain seq x y z
N MET A 1 31.83 -2.55 -16.15
CA MET A 1 30.50 -2.25 -15.56
C MET A 1 30.58 -2.40 -14.05
N SER A 2 30.18 -1.40 -13.28
CA SER A 2 29.89 -1.57 -11.85
C SER A 2 28.70 -2.51 -11.69
N LYS A 3 28.75 -3.42 -10.70
CA LYS A 3 27.57 -4.21 -10.35
C LYS A 3 26.48 -3.26 -9.84
N LYS A 4 25.33 -3.27 -10.48
CA LYS A 4 24.15 -2.56 -10.00
C LYS A 4 23.52 -3.41 -8.90
N ASN A 5 23.40 -2.84 -7.70
CA ASN A 5 22.66 -3.50 -6.62
C ASN A 5 21.17 -3.37 -6.93
N ILE A 6 20.43 -4.47 -6.80
CA ILE A 6 18.96 -4.48 -6.88
C ILE A 6 18.43 -4.56 -5.46
N TYR A 7 17.57 -3.62 -5.10
CA TYR A 7 16.96 -3.52 -3.78
C TYR A 7 15.52 -4.04 -3.80
N ASP A 8 15.23 -4.98 -2.90
CA ASP A 8 13.86 -5.42 -2.64
C ASP A 8 13.07 -4.29 -1.97
N THR A 9 11.96 -3.92 -2.60
CA THR A 9 11.15 -2.75 -2.24
C THR A 9 9.72 -3.18 -1.97
N ALA A 10 9.19 -2.80 -0.81
CA ALA A 10 7.78 -2.97 -0.48
C ALA A 10 7.02 -1.66 -0.65
N LEU A 11 5.77 -1.72 -1.13
CA LEU A 11 4.87 -0.56 -1.20
C LEU A 11 3.91 -0.61 -0.01
N TYR A 12 3.71 0.52 0.67
CA TYR A 12 2.73 0.66 1.74
C TYR A 12 1.67 1.69 1.35
N LEU A 13 0.41 1.28 1.38
CA LEU A 13 -0.74 2.09 0.97
C LEU A 13 -1.66 2.21 2.17
N ARG A 14 -2.23 3.39 2.41
CA ARG A 14 -3.15 3.60 3.53
C ARG A 14 -4.39 4.39 3.11
N LEU A 15 -5.55 3.99 3.62
CA LEU A 15 -6.77 4.77 3.51
C LEU A 15 -6.78 5.93 4.52
N SER A 16 -7.21 7.11 4.08
CA SER A 16 -7.56 8.19 4.99
C SER A 16 -8.86 7.84 5.71
N LYS A 17 -8.94 8.18 7.00
CA LYS A 17 -10.14 7.95 7.83
C LYS A 17 -11.42 8.50 7.18
N ASP A 18 -11.32 9.63 6.49
CA ASP A 18 -12.46 10.26 5.81
C ASP A 18 -13.00 9.47 4.61
N ASP A 19 -12.20 8.59 4.00
CA ASP A 19 -12.60 7.77 2.83
C ASP A 19 -13.21 6.42 3.27
N ALA A 20 -13.16 6.11 4.57
CA ALA A 20 -13.78 4.92 5.17
C ALA A 20 -15.26 5.13 5.53
N ASP A 21 -15.68 6.38 5.79
CA ASP A 21 -17.01 6.71 6.29
C ASP A 21 -18.04 7.05 5.19
N ILE A 22 -17.60 7.34 3.96
CA ILE A 22 -18.50 7.82 2.89
C ILE A 22 -19.27 6.69 2.22
N ASP A 23 -18.76 5.46 2.27
CA ASP A 23 -19.23 4.39 1.40
C ASP A 23 -19.52 3.14 2.23
N GLY A 24 -20.66 3.12 2.94
CA GLY A 24 -21.18 1.99 3.74
C GLY A 24 -21.45 0.69 2.96
N SER A 25 -20.82 0.55 1.79
CA SER A 25 -20.78 -0.63 0.94
C SER A 25 -19.31 -1.05 0.85
N LYS A 26 -18.99 -2.31 1.16
CA LYS A 26 -17.69 -2.92 0.86
C LYS A 26 -17.31 -2.69 -0.62
N LYS A 27 -16.67 -1.57 -0.96
CA LYS A 27 -15.97 -1.42 -2.23
C LYS A 27 -14.64 -2.14 -2.09
N THR A 28 -14.42 -3.07 -2.99
CA THR A 28 -13.28 -3.98 -3.07
C THR A 28 -11.92 -3.26 -3.17
N GLU A 29 -11.89 -1.95 -3.41
CA GLU A 29 -10.71 -1.06 -3.28
C GLU A 29 -11.24 0.38 -3.32
N SER A 30 -10.93 1.27 -2.36
CA SER A 30 -11.29 2.69 -2.53
C SER A 30 -10.46 3.30 -3.66
N ASN A 31 -11.03 4.25 -4.41
CA ASN A 31 -10.36 4.91 -5.54
C ASN A 31 -8.98 5.51 -5.15
N SER A 32 -8.84 5.92 -3.89
CA SER A 32 -7.61 6.43 -3.28
C SER A 32 -6.49 5.39 -3.20
N ILE A 33 -6.79 4.11 -2.94
CA ILE A 33 -5.81 3.01 -2.87
C ILE A 33 -5.35 2.62 -4.26
N SER A 34 -6.27 2.48 -5.21
CA SER A 34 -5.91 2.15 -6.60
C SER A 34 -4.97 3.20 -7.18
N SER A 35 -5.26 4.49 -6.96
CA SER A 35 -4.43 5.60 -7.42
C SER A 35 -3.03 5.59 -6.77
N GLN A 36 -2.95 5.35 -5.46
CA GLN A 36 -1.67 5.21 -4.75
C GLN A 36 -0.85 4.03 -5.29
N ARG A 37 -1.50 2.88 -5.53
CA ARG A 37 -0.85 1.69 -6.08
C ARG A 37 -0.21 1.97 -7.43
N ASP A 38 -0.96 2.58 -8.33
CA ASP A 38 -0.48 2.83 -9.69
C ASP A 38 0.69 3.81 -9.70
N LEU A 39 0.62 4.87 -8.89
CA LEU A 39 1.70 5.83 -8.75
C LEU A 39 3.00 5.19 -8.20
N LEU A 40 2.88 4.41 -7.13
CA LEU A 40 4.03 3.75 -6.51
C LEU A 40 4.62 2.64 -7.40
N ARG A 41 3.77 1.90 -8.13
CA ARG A 41 4.24 0.90 -9.11
C ARG A 41 4.97 1.56 -10.28
N ALA A 42 4.45 2.66 -10.82
CA ALA A 42 5.13 3.42 -11.88
C ALA A 42 6.50 3.93 -11.41
N TYR A 43 6.59 4.40 -10.16
CA TYR A 43 7.87 4.81 -9.56
C TYR A 43 8.87 3.64 -9.54
N VAL A 44 8.51 2.49 -8.96
CA VAL A 44 9.42 1.32 -8.90
C VAL A 44 9.81 0.85 -10.31
N GLN A 45 8.87 0.82 -11.26
CA GLN A 45 9.15 0.39 -12.64
C GLN A 45 10.08 1.33 -13.41
N SER A 46 10.15 2.61 -13.02
CA SER A 46 11.07 3.57 -13.64
C SER A 46 12.50 3.52 -13.07
N HIS A 47 12.76 2.71 -12.03
CA HIS A 47 14.05 2.58 -11.36
C HIS A 47 14.62 1.17 -11.54
N GLU A 48 15.67 1.04 -12.34
CA GLU A 48 16.31 -0.26 -12.65
C GLU A 48 17.07 -0.90 -11.47
N ASP A 49 17.26 -0.17 -10.37
CA ASP A 49 17.83 -0.66 -9.11
C ASP A 49 16.77 -1.12 -8.10
N LEU A 50 15.48 -1.01 -8.41
CA LEU A 50 14.40 -1.43 -7.51
C LEU A 50 13.68 -2.67 -8.04
N ARG A 51 13.34 -3.58 -7.13
CA ARG A 51 12.50 -4.75 -7.40
C ARG A 51 11.33 -4.76 -6.43
N LEU A 52 10.10 -4.75 -6.96
CA LEU A 52 8.90 -4.88 -6.14
C LEU A 52 8.87 -6.26 -5.47
N PHE A 53 8.90 -6.28 -4.14
CA PHE A 53 8.79 -7.49 -3.32
C PHE A 53 7.34 -7.77 -2.95
N ASP A 54 6.66 -6.79 -2.33
CA ASP A 54 5.28 -6.94 -1.86
C ASP A 54 4.55 -5.60 -1.73
N ILE A 55 3.23 -5.65 -1.57
CA ILE A 55 2.36 -4.49 -1.37
C ILE A 55 1.52 -4.70 -0.09
N TYR A 56 1.68 -3.79 0.88
CA TYR A 56 0.95 -3.78 2.14
C TYR A 56 -0.13 -2.69 2.09
N ILE A 57 -1.36 -3.04 2.45
CA ILE A 57 -2.51 -2.13 2.44
C ILE A 57 -3.07 -2.04 3.86
N ASP A 58 -3.11 -0.82 4.39
CA ASP A 58 -3.74 -0.45 5.65
C ASP A 58 -5.04 0.30 5.34
N ASP A 59 -6.16 -0.41 5.44
CA ASP A 59 -7.48 0.13 5.13
C ASP A 59 -8.14 0.84 6.34
N GLY A 60 -7.36 1.19 7.37
CA GLY A 60 -7.88 1.86 8.57
C GLY A 60 -8.68 0.95 9.51
N TYR A 61 -8.90 -0.32 9.17
CA TYR A 61 -9.50 -1.31 10.06
C TYR A 61 -8.43 -2.21 10.68
N SER A 62 -7.95 -1.84 11.88
CA SER A 62 -7.59 -2.76 13.00
C SER A 62 -6.51 -2.25 13.96
N GLY A 63 -6.00 -1.02 13.85
CA GLY A 63 -5.08 -0.46 14.85
C GLY A 63 -5.71 -0.05 16.20
N ALA A 64 -7.04 -0.03 16.31
CA ALA A 64 -7.76 0.42 17.50
C ALA A 64 -8.40 -0.72 18.33
N ASN A 65 -8.34 -1.97 17.85
CA ASN A 65 -8.81 -3.12 18.61
C ASN A 65 -7.61 -3.91 19.14
N PHE A 66 -7.06 -3.46 20.27
CA PHE A 66 -6.40 -4.37 21.20
C PHE A 66 -7.46 -5.35 21.69
N VAL A 67 -7.69 -6.43 20.94
CA VAL A 67 -8.46 -7.55 21.43
C VAL A 67 -7.62 -8.19 22.52
N GLU A 68 -8.03 -7.93 23.75
CA GLU A 68 -7.58 -8.57 24.98
C GLU A 68 -7.08 -9.99 24.73
N VAL A 69 -5.78 -10.23 24.96
CA VAL A 69 -5.24 -11.59 25.06
C VAL A 69 -5.71 -12.12 26.40
N ARG A 70 -6.77 -12.92 26.41
CA ARG A 70 -7.07 -13.81 27.53
C ARG A 70 -6.29 -15.11 27.41
#